data_AF-A0AAW4XWB8-F1
#
_entry.id   AF-A0AAW4XWB8-F1
#
_cell.length_a   1.000
_cell.length_b   1.000
_cell.length_c   1.000
_cell.angle_alpha   90.00
_cell.angle_beta   90.00
_cell.angle_gamma   90.00
#
_symmetry.space_group_name_H-M   'P 1'
#
loop_
_entity.id
_entity.type
_entity.pdbx_description
1 polymer ?
#
loop_
_entity_poly.entity_id
_entity_poly.type
_entity_poly.pdbx_seq_one_letter_code
_entity_poly.pdbx_strand_id
1 'polypeptide(L)'
;MTHPYRQRVPATRPHSARGVVLLVALVVLLVMTLTSLALVRTTTTGSSIAGSLALKQTATTGADLGLERGLAQLDQLSQNGAALESNNAGEAYFASFDPRVAAKDLQWDSSGKQATADDGLGNEVRYMIHRLCSASGAVSAAGQSCVAPEGTGCPGSSDSPGSVVPCNDRPMYRISARAVGPRATVSYVQMTVY
;
A
#
# COMPACT_ATOMS: atom_id res chain seq x y z
N MET A 1 30.05 -88.52 43.21
CA MET A 1 28.89 -87.63 42.96
C MET A 1 29.35 -86.22 43.26
N THR A 2 29.40 -85.20 42.42
CA THR A 2 28.93 -84.92 41.06
C THR A 2 29.68 -83.63 40.65
N HIS A 3 30.43 -83.64 39.54
CA HIS A 3 31.04 -82.42 38.99
C HIS A 3 30.01 -81.70 38.10
N PRO A 4 29.71 -80.40 38.30
CA PRO A 4 28.92 -79.65 37.34
C PRO A 4 29.81 -79.16 36.19
N TYR A 5 29.43 -79.56 34.98
CA TYR A 5 30.02 -79.13 33.71
C TYR A 5 29.56 -77.69 33.40
N ARG A 6 30.47 -76.71 33.48
CA ARG A 6 30.23 -75.33 33.02
C ARG A 6 30.38 -75.27 31.49
N GLN A 7 29.27 -75.21 30.77
CA GLN A 7 29.26 -74.86 29.34
C GLN A 7 29.67 -73.39 29.17
N ARG A 8 30.77 -73.15 28.44
CA ARG A 8 31.12 -71.82 27.94
C ARG A 8 30.40 -71.60 26.61
N VAL A 9 29.49 -70.64 26.59
CA VAL A 9 28.94 -70.10 25.34
C VAL A 9 30.05 -69.31 24.63
N PRO A 10 30.38 -69.59 23.35
CA PRO A 10 31.32 -68.77 22.62
C PRO A 10 30.68 -67.41 22.29
N ALA A 11 31.25 -66.34 22.85
CA ALA A 11 30.95 -64.99 22.42
C ALA A 11 31.58 -64.77 21.03
N THR A 12 30.76 -64.76 19.98
CA THR A 12 31.15 -64.26 18.66
C THR A 12 31.56 -62.80 18.80
N ARG A 13 32.86 -62.51 18.70
CA ARG A 13 33.36 -61.14 18.55
C ARG A 13 33.07 -60.69 17.12
N PRO A 14 32.23 -59.67 16.88
CA PRO A 14 32.09 -59.13 15.53
C PRO A 14 33.42 -58.48 15.12
N HIS A 15 34.01 -58.99 14.04
CA HIS A 15 35.24 -58.48 13.45
C HIS A 15 34.96 -57.16 12.71
N SER A 16 35.46 -56.07 13.31
CA SER A 16 35.85 -54.77 12.74
C SER A 16 35.14 -54.23 11.49
N ALA A 17 33.99 -53.57 11.70
CA ALA A 17 33.46 -52.55 10.77
C ALA A 17 34.12 -51.17 11.01
N ARG A 18 35.46 -51.09 11.07
CA ARG A 18 36.17 -49.82 11.37
C ARG A 18 36.25 -48.86 10.16
N GLY A 19 36.20 -49.36 8.93
CA GLY A 19 36.24 -48.52 7.73
C GLY A 19 34.89 -47.88 7.36
N VAL A 20 33.79 -48.59 7.59
CA VAL A 20 32.44 -48.13 7.21
C VAL A 20 31.95 -46.98 8.09
N VAL A 21 32.31 -46.98 9.38
CA VAL A 21 31.91 -45.92 10.33
C VAL A 21 32.45 -44.55 9.92
N LEU A 22 33.66 -44.49 9.38
CA LEU A 22 34.28 -43.24 8.95
C LEU A 22 33.60 -42.69 7.69
N LEU A 23 33.20 -43.57 6.76
CA LEU A 23 32.44 -43.20 5.57
C LEU A 23 31.03 -42.71 5.92
N VAL A 24 30.34 -43.41 6.82
CA VAL A 24 29.02 -42.98 7.31
C VAL A 24 29.11 -41.64 8.04
N ALA A 25 30.10 -41.45 8.92
CA ALA A 25 30.32 -40.17 9.60
C ALA A 25 30.60 -39.03 8.61
N LEU A 26 31.40 -39.26 7.57
CA LEU A 26 31.68 -38.28 6.52
C LEU A 26 30.40 -37.89 5.76
N VAL A 27 29.59 -38.88 5.35
CA VAL A 27 28.33 -38.61 4.63
C VAL A 27 27.35 -37.83 5.51
N VAL A 28 27.24 -38.18 6.80
CA VAL A 28 26.37 -37.45 7.73
C VAL A 28 26.84 -36.00 7.90
N LEU A 29 28.14 -35.77 8.09
CA LEU A 29 28.71 -34.42 8.14
C LEU A 29 28.47 -33.63 6.85
N LEU A 30 28.62 -34.29 5.70
CA LEU A 30 28.35 -33.68 4.39
C LEU A 30 26.86 -33.30 4.24
N VAL A 31 25.94 -34.17 4.64
CA VAL A 31 24.51 -33.83 4.60
C VAL A 31 24.19 -32.67 5.55
N MET A 32 24.74 -32.65 6.77
CA MET A 32 24.52 -31.56 7.74
C MET A 32 25.08 -30.21 7.27
N THR A 33 26.20 -30.22 6.54
CA THR A 33 26.77 -28.99 5.97
C THR A 33 25.93 -28.48 4.80
N LEU A 34 25.44 -29.37 3.94
CA LEU A 34 24.55 -29.01 2.83
C LEU A 34 23.21 -28.46 3.32
N THR A 35 22.63 -29.03 4.38
CA THR A 35 21.39 -28.50 4.99
C THR A 35 21.62 -27.12 5.58
N SER A 36 22.70 -26.93 6.33
CA SER A 36 23.03 -25.62 6.94
C SER A 36 23.21 -24.52 5.88
N LEU A 37 23.87 -24.82 4.77
CA LEU A 37 24.04 -23.88 3.66
C LEU A 37 22.70 -23.49 3.01
N ALA A 38 21.79 -24.46 2.85
CA ALA A 38 20.44 -24.20 2.33
C ALA A 38 19.64 -23.25 3.25
N LEU A 39 19.77 -23.39 4.56
CA LEU A 39 19.12 -22.50 5.53
C LEU A 39 19.64 -21.06 5.43
N VAL A 40 20.96 -20.84 5.31
CA VAL A 40 21.56 -19.49 5.22
C VAL A 40 21.08 -18.72 3.98
N ARG A 41 20.95 -19.39 2.84
CA ARG A 41 20.39 -18.76 1.63
C ARG A 41 18.92 -18.42 1.80
N THR A 42 18.17 -19.28 2.47
CA THR A 42 16.74 -19.08 2.76
C THR A 42 16.52 -17.87 3.67
N THR A 43 17.31 -17.72 4.73
CA THR A 43 17.22 -16.57 5.65
C THR A 43 17.63 -15.27 4.98
N THR A 44 18.75 -15.25 4.26
CA THR A 44 19.25 -14.04 3.57
C THR A 44 18.23 -13.52 2.54
N THR A 45 17.61 -14.44 1.79
CA THR A 45 16.55 -14.10 0.82
C THR A 45 15.27 -13.66 1.52
N GLY A 46 14.90 -14.30 2.63
CA GLY A 46 13.77 -13.88 3.46
C GLY A 46 13.94 -12.47 4.04
N SER A 47 15.14 -12.12 4.48
CA SER A 47 15.45 -10.80 5.06
C SER A 47 15.37 -9.66 4.03
N SER A 48 15.81 -9.87 2.79
CA SER A 48 15.73 -8.82 1.76
C SER A 48 14.28 -8.56 1.30
N ILE A 49 13.48 -9.62 1.17
CA ILE A 49 12.05 -9.52 0.84
C ILE A 49 11.30 -8.80 1.97
N ALA A 50 11.52 -9.21 3.22
CA ALA A 50 10.91 -8.57 4.39
C ALA A 50 11.27 -7.08 4.48
N GLY A 51 12.52 -6.70 4.16
CA GLY A 51 12.94 -5.30 4.11
C GLY A 51 12.20 -4.48 3.05
N SER A 52 12.03 -5.03 1.84
CA SER A 52 11.28 -4.33 0.78
C SER A 52 9.79 -4.16 1.12
N LEU A 53 9.18 -5.16 1.75
CA LEU A 53 7.80 -5.09 2.22
C LEU A 53 7.65 -4.08 3.35
N ALA A 54 8.58 -4.05 4.31
CA ALA A 54 8.58 -3.07 5.38
C ALA A 54 8.64 -1.64 4.81
N LEU A 55 9.52 -1.37 3.83
CA LEU A 55 9.56 -0.07 3.15
C LEU A 55 8.25 0.27 2.43
N LYS A 56 7.58 -0.72 1.84
CA LYS A 56 6.26 -0.51 1.21
C LYS A 56 5.17 -0.23 2.23
N GLN A 57 5.21 -0.89 3.39
CA GLN A 57 4.29 -0.65 4.49
C GLN A 57 4.48 0.75 5.05
N THR A 58 5.73 1.15 5.33
CA THR A 58 6.02 2.51 5.82
C THR A 58 5.61 3.57 4.82
N ALA A 59 5.91 3.40 3.52
CA ALA A 59 5.46 4.31 2.49
C ALA A 59 3.93 4.38 2.40
N THR A 60 3.22 3.26 2.59
CA THR A 60 1.74 3.27 2.57
C THR A 60 1.18 4.05 3.76
N THR A 61 1.70 3.81 4.97
CA THR A 61 1.33 4.58 6.16
C THR A 61 1.65 6.07 6.01
N GLY A 62 2.80 6.41 5.44
CA GLY A 62 3.14 7.80 5.11
C GLY A 62 2.17 8.40 4.07
N ALA A 63 1.69 7.61 3.12
CA ALA A 63 0.71 8.08 2.15
C ALA A 63 -0.68 8.30 2.79
N ASP A 64 -1.06 7.50 3.78
CA ASP A 64 -2.30 7.71 4.56
C ASP A 64 -2.28 9.06 5.31
N LEU A 65 -1.13 9.46 5.87
CA LEU A 65 -0.95 10.82 6.41
C LEU A 65 -1.24 11.90 5.35
N GLY A 66 -0.86 11.66 4.08
CA GLY A 66 -1.18 12.55 2.97
C GLY A 66 -2.69 12.67 2.72
N LEU A 67 -3.45 11.57 2.88
CA LEU A 67 -4.92 11.61 2.78
C LEU A 67 -5.54 12.44 3.89
N GLU A 68 -5.06 12.29 5.14
CA GLU A 68 -5.55 13.08 6.28
C GLU A 68 -5.30 14.58 6.08
N ARG A 69 -4.11 14.95 5.60
CA ARG A 69 -3.77 16.35 5.29
C ARG A 69 -4.60 16.90 4.13
N GLY A 70 -4.82 16.09 3.09
CA GLY A 70 -5.68 16.47 1.97
C GLY A 70 -7.14 16.64 2.38
N LEU A 71 -7.64 15.82 3.29
CA LEU A 71 -9.01 15.94 3.82
C LEU A 71 -9.16 17.21 4.65
N ALA A 72 -8.25 17.46 5.58
CA ALA A 72 -8.25 18.68 6.38
C ALA A 72 -8.20 19.94 5.50
N GLN A 73 -7.41 19.90 4.42
CA GLN A 73 -7.34 21.00 3.45
C GLN A 73 -8.66 21.16 2.67
N LEU A 74 -9.32 20.07 2.27
CA LEU A 74 -10.64 20.13 1.63
C LEU A 74 -11.70 20.69 2.58
N ASP A 75 -11.67 20.31 3.86
CA ASP A 75 -12.56 20.86 4.89
C ASP A 75 -12.35 22.36 5.11
N GLN A 76 -11.10 22.84 5.00
CA GLN A 76 -10.81 24.28 5.04
C GLN A 76 -11.34 25.01 3.81
N LEU A 77 -11.15 24.45 2.61
CA LEU A 77 -11.67 25.03 1.37
C LEU A 77 -13.20 25.06 1.34
N SER A 78 -13.86 24.04 1.89
CA SER A 78 -15.32 23.92 1.89
C SER A 78 -16.04 24.95 2.78
N GLN A 79 -15.34 25.57 3.73
CA GLN A 79 -15.86 26.71 4.50
C GLN A 79 -16.18 27.92 3.61
N ASN A 80 -15.53 28.03 2.45
CA ASN A 80 -15.85 29.00 1.42
C ASN A 80 -16.18 28.26 0.13
N GLY A 81 -17.45 27.89 -0.07
CA GLY A 81 -17.89 27.12 -1.24
C GLY A 81 -17.45 27.70 -2.60
N ALA A 82 -17.33 29.02 -2.73
CA ALA A 82 -16.84 29.65 -3.96
C ALA A 82 -15.38 29.29 -4.28
N ALA A 83 -14.57 28.97 -3.27
CA ALA A 83 -13.18 28.52 -3.46
C ALA A 83 -13.09 27.16 -4.16
N LEU A 84 -14.15 26.34 -4.09
CA LEU A 84 -14.24 25.04 -4.75
C LEU A 84 -14.62 25.15 -6.24
N GLU A 85 -14.99 26.34 -6.72
CA GLU A 85 -15.38 26.57 -8.10
C GLU A 85 -14.20 26.87 -9.02
N SER A 86 -13.02 27.12 -8.46
CA SER A 86 -11.79 27.43 -9.23
C SER A 86 -10.61 26.58 -8.78
N ASN A 87 -9.68 26.31 -9.69
CA ASN A 87 -8.42 25.66 -9.32
C ASN A 87 -7.66 26.50 -8.31
N ASN A 88 -7.07 25.83 -7.32
CA ASN A 88 -6.13 26.43 -6.38
C ASN A 88 -4.85 25.58 -6.35
N ALA A 89 -3.93 25.93 -7.23
CA ALA A 89 -2.64 25.25 -7.34
C ALA A 89 -1.80 25.36 -6.05
N GLY A 90 -1.97 26.44 -5.28
CA GLY A 90 -1.30 26.62 -3.99
C GLY A 90 -1.72 25.59 -2.95
N GLU A 91 -2.93 25.04 -3.06
CA GLU A 91 -3.48 23.99 -2.19
C GLU A 91 -3.58 22.62 -2.86
N ALA A 92 -2.94 22.46 -4.04
CA ALA A 92 -3.05 21.26 -4.88
C ALA A 92 -4.51 20.83 -5.12
N TYR A 93 -5.40 21.81 -5.24
CA TYR A 93 -6.83 21.62 -5.49
C TYR A 93 -7.16 21.91 -6.96
N PHE A 94 -7.83 20.96 -7.60
CA PHE A 94 -8.27 21.05 -8.99
C PHE A 94 -9.79 20.89 -9.05
N ALA A 95 -10.47 21.93 -9.53
CA ALA A 95 -11.93 21.99 -9.61
C ALA A 95 -12.52 21.10 -10.73
N SER A 96 -11.66 20.61 -11.63
CA SER A 96 -12.02 19.70 -12.71
C SER A 96 -10.98 18.60 -12.87
N PHE A 97 -11.43 17.37 -13.10
CA PHE A 97 -10.53 16.24 -13.23
C PHE A 97 -11.20 15.03 -13.88
N ASP A 98 -10.46 14.31 -14.75
CA ASP A 98 -10.90 13.02 -15.30
C ASP A 98 -10.65 11.89 -14.27
N PRO A 99 -11.70 11.31 -13.65
CA PRO A 99 -11.56 10.27 -12.63
C PRO A 99 -10.80 9.03 -13.11
N ARG A 100 -10.66 8.81 -14.43
CA ARG A 100 -9.98 7.65 -15.02
C ARG A 100 -8.45 7.73 -14.92
N VAL A 101 -7.88 8.91 -14.68
CA VAL A 101 -6.43 9.09 -14.53
C VAL A 101 -5.96 8.40 -13.25
N ALA A 102 -5.04 7.45 -13.37
CA ALA A 102 -4.49 6.70 -12.25
C ALA A 102 -3.59 7.58 -11.37
N ALA A 103 -3.55 7.30 -10.06
CA ALA A 103 -2.74 8.07 -9.10
C ALA A 103 -1.27 8.21 -9.50
N LYS A 104 -0.68 7.13 -10.05
CA LYS A 104 0.73 7.11 -10.48
C LYS A 104 1.04 8.11 -11.62
N ASP A 105 0.04 8.48 -12.41
CA ASP A 105 0.20 9.32 -13.61
C ASP A 105 -0.07 10.81 -13.31
N LEU A 106 -0.44 11.13 -12.06
CA LEU A 106 -0.60 12.51 -11.59
C LEU A 106 0.75 13.26 -11.60
N GLN A 107 0.67 14.58 -11.78
CA GLN A 107 1.84 15.46 -11.86
C GLN A 107 2.34 15.85 -10.46
N TRP A 108 2.84 14.88 -9.70
CA TRP A 108 3.17 15.04 -8.27
C TRP A 108 4.22 16.11 -7.96
N ASP A 109 5.18 16.30 -8.85
CA ASP A 109 6.31 17.18 -8.58
C ASP A 109 5.97 18.66 -8.83
N SER A 110 5.07 18.92 -9.78
CA SER A 110 4.64 20.28 -10.17
C SER A 110 3.30 20.70 -9.59
N SER A 111 2.40 19.75 -9.29
CA SER A 111 1.02 20.03 -8.90
C SER A 111 0.65 19.49 -7.51
N GLY A 112 1.50 18.64 -6.91
CA GLY A 112 1.23 18.04 -5.60
C GLY A 112 1.71 18.92 -4.46
N LYS A 113 0.90 19.05 -3.40
CA LYS A 113 1.30 19.76 -2.19
C LYS A 113 2.06 18.83 -1.27
N GLN A 114 3.23 19.26 -0.79
CA GLN A 114 4.00 18.52 0.19
C GLN A 114 3.31 18.61 1.56
N ALA A 115 2.88 17.46 2.07
CA ALA A 115 2.37 17.32 3.44
C ALA A 115 3.52 17.33 4.45
N THR A 116 4.59 16.61 4.12
CA THR A 116 5.85 16.62 4.86
C THR A 116 7.00 16.21 3.94
N ALA A 117 8.19 16.74 4.20
CA ALA A 117 9.43 16.28 3.57
C ALA A 117 9.95 14.97 4.17
N ASP A 118 9.56 14.67 5.41
CA ASP A 118 9.88 13.44 6.13
C ASP A 118 8.78 13.16 7.17
N ASP A 119 8.17 11.98 7.12
CA ASP A 119 7.16 11.51 8.07
C ASP A 119 7.76 10.91 9.35
N GLY A 120 9.08 11.01 9.54
CA GLY A 120 9.84 10.39 10.62
C GLY A 120 10.29 8.97 10.32
N LEU A 121 9.89 8.42 9.16
CA LEU A 121 10.30 7.12 8.65
C LEU A 121 11.09 7.26 7.34
N GLY A 122 11.41 8.49 6.93
CA GLY A 122 12.16 8.80 5.71
C GLY A 122 11.31 8.89 4.45
N ASN A 123 9.98 9.04 4.57
CA ASN A 123 9.11 9.23 3.41
C ASN A 123 8.79 10.72 3.20
N GLU A 124 9.02 11.20 1.98
CA GLU A 124 8.41 12.45 1.51
C GLU A 124 6.95 12.18 1.11
N VAL A 125 6.01 12.96 1.63
CA VAL A 125 4.58 12.77 1.40
C VAL A 125 3.99 13.97 0.68
N ARG A 126 3.26 13.71 -0.41
CA ARG A 126 2.50 14.71 -1.15
C ARG A 126 1.04 14.30 -1.32
N TYR A 127 0.16 15.26 -1.44
CA TYR A 127 -1.25 15.04 -1.75
C TYR A 127 -1.75 15.94 -2.88
N MET A 128 -2.88 15.55 -3.47
CA MET A 128 -3.67 16.35 -4.40
C MET A 128 -5.15 16.11 -4.17
N ILE A 129 -5.95 17.15 -4.40
CA ILE A 129 -7.40 17.13 -4.24
C ILE A 129 -8.01 17.41 -5.59
N HIS A 130 -8.86 16.50 -6.06
CA HIS A 130 -9.54 16.63 -7.34
C HIS A 130 -11.03 16.61 -7.12
N ARG A 131 -11.72 17.67 -7.51
CA ARG A 131 -13.17 17.65 -7.68
C ARG A 131 -13.48 16.89 -8.96
N LEU A 132 -14.33 15.86 -8.86
CA LEU A 132 -14.64 14.97 -9.98
C LEU A 132 -15.71 15.57 -10.89
N CYS A 133 -15.40 16.74 -11.45
CA CYS A 133 -16.22 17.43 -12.43
C CYS A 133 -15.47 17.60 -13.76
N SER A 134 -16.24 17.79 -14.84
CA SER A 134 -15.71 17.96 -16.19
C SER A 134 -15.04 19.31 -16.44
N ALA A 135 -15.46 20.37 -15.74
CA ALA A 135 -14.94 21.72 -15.88
C ALA A 135 -14.89 22.45 -14.53
N SER A 136 -14.08 23.51 -14.45
CA SER A 136 -14.09 24.42 -13.30
C SER A 136 -15.32 25.30 -13.34
N GLY A 137 -15.89 25.60 -12.18
CA GLY A 137 -17.05 26.48 -12.02
C GLY A 137 -18.17 25.81 -11.25
N ALA A 138 -19.21 26.61 -10.99
CA ALA A 138 -20.39 26.21 -10.23
C ALA A 138 -20.91 24.83 -10.68
N VAL A 139 -21.26 23.96 -9.73
CA VAL A 139 -21.91 22.67 -10.04
C VAL A 139 -23.16 22.87 -10.90
N SER A 140 -23.88 23.97 -10.68
CA SER A 140 -25.10 24.36 -11.41
C SER A 140 -24.85 25.03 -12.76
N ALA A 141 -23.59 25.22 -13.18
CA ALA A 141 -23.28 25.85 -14.45
C ALA A 141 -23.78 25.02 -15.64
N ALA A 142 -24.22 25.69 -16.71
CA ALA A 142 -24.64 25.02 -17.93
C ALA A 142 -23.48 24.22 -18.56
N GLY A 143 -23.73 22.96 -18.89
CA GLY A 143 -22.70 22.06 -19.46
C GLY A 143 -21.77 21.41 -18.44
N GLN A 144 -21.99 21.65 -17.15
CA GLN A 144 -21.25 21.01 -16.07
C GLN A 144 -21.70 19.55 -15.87
N SER A 145 -20.74 18.64 -15.71
CA SER A 145 -21.02 17.25 -15.33
C SER A 145 -20.09 16.86 -14.19
N CYS A 146 -20.65 16.33 -13.11
CA CYS A 146 -19.91 15.93 -11.92
C CYS A 146 -20.29 14.52 -11.49
N VAL A 147 -19.34 13.79 -10.91
CA VAL A 147 -19.62 12.53 -10.23
C VAL A 147 -20.31 12.85 -8.91
N ALA A 148 -21.46 12.23 -8.65
CA ALA A 148 -22.25 12.37 -7.43
C ALA A 148 -22.45 11.00 -6.75
N PRO A 149 -22.68 10.95 -5.43
CA PRO A 149 -22.91 9.69 -4.72
C PRO A 149 -24.23 9.02 -5.13
N GLU A 150 -24.21 7.69 -5.27
CA GLU A 150 -25.42 6.90 -5.54
C GLU A 150 -26.42 7.01 -4.38
N GLY A 151 -27.72 7.15 -4.69
CA GLY A 151 -28.79 7.19 -3.70
C GLY A 151 -29.18 8.58 -3.19
N THR A 152 -28.47 9.65 -3.59
CA THR A 152 -29.00 11.04 -3.55
C THR A 152 -29.89 11.33 -4.75
N GLY A 153 -30.78 10.40 -5.07
CA GLY A 153 -31.74 10.55 -6.16
C GLY A 153 -32.66 11.74 -5.90
N CYS A 154 -32.70 12.68 -6.84
CA CYS A 154 -33.76 13.66 -6.89
C CYS A 154 -35.11 12.89 -6.93
N PRO A 155 -36.10 13.19 -6.07
CA PRO A 155 -37.45 12.74 -6.35
C PRO A 155 -37.84 13.32 -7.72
N GLY A 156 -38.35 12.46 -8.60
CA GLY A 156 -38.70 12.85 -9.97
C GLY A 156 -39.51 14.15 -9.96
N SER A 157 -39.11 15.11 -10.79
CA SER A 157 -39.85 16.37 -10.92
C SER A 157 -41.28 16.04 -11.36
N SER A 158 -42.25 16.30 -10.49
CA SER A 158 -43.67 16.28 -10.84
C SER A 158 -44.19 17.67 -11.21
N ASP A 159 -43.33 18.67 -11.46
CA ASP A 159 -43.76 20.01 -11.85
C ASP A 159 -43.08 20.58 -13.11
N SER A 160 -43.93 21.31 -13.83
CA SER A 160 -43.84 22.03 -15.10
C SER A 160 -42.46 22.30 -15.76
N PRO A 161 -42.39 22.25 -17.10
CA PRO A 161 -41.14 22.45 -17.84
C PRO A 161 -40.64 23.90 -17.69
N GLY A 162 -39.50 24.08 -17.02
CA GLY A 162 -38.83 25.38 -16.91
C GLY A 162 -38.14 25.65 -15.58
N SER A 163 -38.41 24.88 -14.52
CA SER A 163 -37.75 25.01 -13.23
C SER A 163 -36.99 23.73 -12.89
N VAL A 164 -35.73 23.65 -13.30
CA VAL A 164 -34.80 22.69 -12.70
C VAL A 164 -34.42 23.24 -11.34
N VAL A 165 -35.00 22.69 -10.27
CA VAL A 165 -34.38 22.80 -8.94
C VAL A 165 -33.04 22.07 -9.07
N PRO A 166 -31.88 22.74 -9.00
CA PRO A 166 -30.62 22.02 -9.02
C PRO A 166 -30.61 21.20 -7.74
N CYS A 167 -30.55 19.89 -7.89
CA CYS A 167 -30.29 19.02 -6.75
C CYS A 167 -29.01 19.53 -6.08
N ASN A 168 -28.97 19.50 -4.76
CA ASN A 168 -27.76 19.77 -3.99
C ASN A 168 -26.77 18.62 -4.20
N ASP A 169 -26.45 18.30 -5.46
CA ASP A 169 -25.49 17.30 -5.87
C ASP A 169 -24.13 17.84 -5.44
N ARG A 170 -23.72 17.40 -4.25
CA ARG A 170 -22.36 17.60 -3.78
C ARG A 170 -21.46 16.78 -4.70
N PRO A 171 -20.52 17.43 -5.42
CA PRO A 171 -19.62 16.71 -6.28
C PRO A 171 -18.71 15.85 -5.41
N MET A 172 -18.40 14.66 -5.90
CA MET A 172 -17.39 13.81 -5.26
C MET A 172 -16.00 14.43 -5.42
N TYR A 173 -15.19 14.32 -4.39
CA TYR A 173 -13.79 14.69 -4.38
C TYR A 173 -12.92 13.45 -4.25
N ARG A 174 -11.88 13.36 -5.07
CA ARG A 174 -10.85 12.34 -4.95
C ARG A 174 -9.59 12.95 -4.38
N ILE A 175 -9.21 12.51 -3.19
CA ILE A 175 -7.94 12.87 -2.57
C ILE A 175 -6.96 11.74 -2.89
N SER A 176 -5.81 12.11 -3.44
CA SER A 176 -4.74 11.17 -3.79
C SER A 176 -3.49 11.57 -3.05
N ALA A 177 -2.80 10.60 -2.46
CA ALA A 177 -1.52 10.82 -1.79
C ALA A 177 -0.43 9.91 -2.37
N ARG A 178 0.80 10.44 -2.39
CA ARG A 178 2.03 9.75 -2.79
C ARG A 178 3.02 9.87 -1.65
N ALA A 179 3.56 8.75 -1.21
CA ALA A 179 4.75 8.71 -0.38
C ALA A 179 5.93 8.17 -1.18
N VAL A 180 7.07 8.86 -1.11
CA VAL A 180 8.34 8.44 -1.70
C VAL A 180 9.33 8.23 -0.57
N GLY A 181 9.64 6.97 -0.30
CA GLY A 181 10.55 6.53 0.75
C GLY A 181 11.92 6.07 0.24
N PRO A 182 12.75 5.54 1.15
CA PRO A 182 14.08 5.04 0.82
C PRO A 182 14.06 3.98 -0.29
N ARG A 183 15.16 3.88 -1.05
CA ARG A 183 15.31 2.97 -2.19
C ARG A 183 14.26 3.17 -3.29
N ALA A 184 13.81 4.41 -3.48
CA ALA A 184 12.76 4.79 -4.43
C ALA A 184 11.46 3.99 -4.23
N THR A 185 11.13 3.69 -2.97
CA THR A 185 9.89 3.00 -2.62
C THR A 185 8.74 3.99 -2.71
N VAL A 186 7.85 3.80 -3.70
CA VAL A 186 6.68 4.68 -3.87
C VAL A 186 5.40 3.97 -3.47
N SER A 187 4.54 4.62 -2.69
CA SER A 187 3.16 4.18 -2.46
C SER A 187 2.17 5.25 -2.90
N TYR A 188 1.06 4.82 -3.47
CA TYR A 188 -0.05 5.68 -3.88
C TYR A 188 -1.32 5.18 -3.20
N VAL A 189 -2.03 6.07 -2.54
CA VAL A 189 -3.32 5.77 -1.91
C VAL A 189 -4.34 6.83 -2.35
N GLN A 190 -5.61 6.45 -2.40
CA GLN A 190 -6.69 7.33 -2.81
C GLN A 190 -7.92 7.10 -1.95
N MET A 191 -8.68 8.16 -1.72
CA MET A 191 -10.02 8.08 -1.16
C MET A 191 -10.97 9.03 -1.89
N THR A 192 -12.26 8.74 -1.82
CA THR A 192 -13.31 9.58 -2.41
C THR A 192 -14.30 10.00 -1.32
N VAL A 193 -14.67 11.27 -1.30
CA VAL A 193 -15.54 11.91 -0.29
C VAL A 193 -16.54 12.88 -0.96
N TYR A 194 -17.60 13.33 -0.26
CA TYR A 194 -18.61 14.33 -0.72
C TYR A 194 -18.97 15.32 0.39
#